data_AF-A0A7C3SLM3-F1
#
_entry.id   AF-A0A7C3SLM3-F1
#
_cell.length_a   1.000
_cell.length_b   1.000
_cell.length_c   1.000
_cell.angle_alpha   90.00
_cell.angle_beta   90.00
_cell.angle_gamma   90.00
#
_symmetry.space_group_name_H-M   'P 1'
#
loop_
_entity.id
_entity.type
_entity.pdbx_description
1 polymer ?
#
loop_
_entity_poly.entity_id
_entity_poly.type
_entity_poly.pdbx_seq_one_letter_code
_entity_poly.pdbx_strand_id
1 'polypeptide(L)'
;MRTLQILKEGYKAKIPVLALLSECFLNYPDPGASASTLQAFSKITGYSVDIQPLLEQEEEIRLRLREMMKRTMETMRGVGKEYEYTIPALYV
;
A
#
# COMPACT_ATOMS: atom_id res chain seq x y z
N MET A 1 20.44 -2.14 6.26
CA MET A 1 20.27 -3.01 7.45
C MET A 1 20.32 -2.19 8.75
N ARG A 2 19.50 -1.13 8.91
CA ARG A 2 19.61 -0.15 10.03
C ARG A 2 18.32 0.00 10.87
N THR A 3 17.21 -0.60 10.46
CA THR A 3 15.86 -0.36 11.00
C THR A 3 15.62 -0.96 12.40
N LEU A 4 16.38 -1.98 12.81
CA LEU A 4 16.21 -2.64 14.11
C LEU A 4 17.10 -2.07 15.23
N GLN A 5 17.70 -0.89 15.02
CA GLN A 5 18.63 -0.30 15.97
C GLN A 5 17.97 -0.02 17.33
N ILE A 6 16.69 0.37 17.35
CA ILE A 6 15.93 0.61 18.58
C ILE A 6 15.74 -0.69 19.38
N LEU A 7 15.40 -1.80 18.71
CA LEU A 7 15.28 -3.10 19.39
C LEU A 7 16.61 -3.55 19.99
N LYS A 8 17.70 -3.37 19.23
CA LYS A 8 19.04 -3.74 19.68
C LYS A 8 19.47 -2.96 20.92
N GLU A 9 19.27 -1.63 20.92
CA GLU A 9 19.66 -0.79 22.05
C GLU A 9 18.74 -1.01 23.27
N GLY A 10 17.43 -1.20 23.07
CA GLY A 10 16.51 -1.55 24.16
C GLY A 10 16.87 -2.88 24.84
N TYR A 11 17.23 -3.89 24.04
CA TYR A 11 17.71 -5.17 24.56
C TYR A 11 18.98 -5.01 25.43
N LYS A 12 19.98 -4.25 24.95
CA LYS A 12 21.20 -3.96 25.72
C LYS A 12 20.90 -3.22 27.02
N ALA A 13 19.98 -2.27 26.98
CA ALA A 13 19.55 -1.48 28.13
C ALA A 13 18.63 -2.27 29.10
N LYS A 14 18.32 -3.54 28.81
CA LYS A 14 17.35 -4.37 29.56
C LYS A 14 15.95 -3.73 29.64
N ILE A 15 15.58 -2.96 28.62
CA ILE A 15 14.26 -2.36 28.47
C ILE A 15 13.43 -3.30 27.57
N PRO A 16 12.21 -3.71 28.00
CA PRO A 16 11.33 -4.49 27.14
C PRO A 16 11.01 -3.74 25.84
N VAL A 17 11.23 -4.39 24.70
CA VAL A 17 10.99 -3.84 23.37
C VAL A 17 10.17 -4.81 22.53
N LEU A 18 9.30 -4.25 21.69
CA LEU A 18 8.43 -5.00 20.78
C LEU A 18 8.37 -4.29 19.43
N ALA A 19 8.45 -5.05 18.34
CA ALA A 19 8.19 -4.56 16.99
C ALA A 19 6.89 -5.18 16.48
N LEU A 20 5.98 -4.36 15.99
CA LEU A 20 4.79 -4.80 15.27
C LEU A 20 4.99 -4.51 13.79
N LEU A 21 4.92 -5.54 12.97
CA LEU A 21 5.14 -5.47 11.53
C LEU A 21 3.90 -6.05 10.85
N SER A 22 3.31 -5.29 9.94
CA SER A 22 2.23 -5.73 9.07
C SER A 22 2.71 -5.87 7.63
N GLU A 23 2.15 -6.84 6.92
CA GLU A 23 2.36 -6.98 5.49
C GLU A 23 1.58 -5.88 4.75
N CYS A 24 2.19 -5.30 3.72
CA CYS A 24 1.58 -4.27 2.89
C CYS A 24 2.10 -4.35 1.45
N PHE A 25 1.36 -3.77 0.52
CA PHE A 25 1.79 -3.66 -0.87
C PHE A 25 2.86 -2.57 -1.03
N LEU A 26 4.02 -2.91 -1.57
CA LEU A 26 5.17 -1.98 -1.66
C LEU A 26 4.88 -0.71 -2.47
N ASN A 27 4.06 -0.82 -3.51
CA ASN A 27 3.86 0.23 -4.50
C ASN A 27 2.68 1.15 -4.19
N TYR A 28 1.93 0.89 -3.11
CA TYR A 28 0.72 1.63 -2.77
C TYR A 28 0.67 1.91 -1.27
N PRO A 29 0.23 3.11 -0.85
CA PRO A 29 -0.08 3.34 0.56
C PRO A 29 -1.21 2.39 0.99
N ASP A 30 -0.99 1.67 2.10
CA ASP A 30 -1.91 0.66 2.63
C ASP A 30 -2.36 1.03 4.06
N PRO A 31 -3.45 1.82 4.19
CA PRO A 31 -4.04 2.12 5.49
C PRO A 31 -4.55 0.89 6.23
N GLY A 32 -4.96 -0.16 5.51
CA GLY A 32 -5.42 -1.43 6.08
C GLY A 32 -4.31 -2.13 6.86
N ALA A 33 -3.10 -2.17 6.30
CA ALA A 33 -1.92 -2.67 6.99
C ALA A 33 -1.61 -1.89 8.27
N SER A 34 -1.81 -0.57 8.26
CA SER A 34 -1.64 0.28 9.46
C SER A 34 -2.72 0.00 10.52
N ALA A 35 -3.98 -0.17 10.09
CA ALA A 35 -5.09 -0.51 10.98
C ALA A 35 -4.90 -1.87 11.65
N SER A 36 -4.37 -2.86 10.92
CA SER A 36 -4.02 -4.18 11.45
C SER A 36 -2.97 -4.09 12.57
N THR A 37 -1.91 -3.28 12.36
CA THR A 37 -0.88 -3.04 13.39
C THR A 37 -1.46 -2.38 14.63
N LEU A 38 -2.36 -1.41 14.48
CA LEU A 38 -3.03 -0.74 15.60
C LEU A 38 -4.01 -1.66 16.36
N GLN A 39 -4.69 -2.58 15.67
CA GLN A 39 -5.46 -3.62 16.35
C GLN A 39 -4.58 -4.53 17.20
N ALA A 40 -3.43 -4.97 16.68
CA ALA A 40 -2.49 -5.78 17.43
C ALA A 40 -1.93 -5.00 18.64
N PHE A 41 -1.58 -3.73 18.44
CA PHE A 41 -1.15 -2.84 19.51
C PHE A 41 -2.21 -2.71 20.62
N SER A 42 -3.48 -2.53 20.23
CA SER A 42 -4.60 -2.39 21.18
C SER A 42 -4.80 -3.67 21.99
N LYS A 43 -4.68 -4.85 21.37
CA LYS A 43 -4.77 -6.15 22.06
C LYS A 43 -3.65 -6.36 23.08
N ILE A 44 -2.45 -5.89 22.79
CA ILE A 44 -1.27 -6.08 23.64
C ILE A 44 -1.25 -5.10 24.80
N THR A 45 -1.65 -3.85 24.56
CA THR A 45 -1.52 -2.76 25.55
C THR A 45 -2.80 -2.45 26.30
N GLY A 46 -3.96 -2.89 25.78
CA GLY A 46 -5.29 -2.57 26.32
C GLY A 46 -5.78 -1.17 25.95
N TYR A 47 -4.98 -0.35 25.26
CA TYR A 47 -5.40 0.97 24.79
C TYR A 47 -6.18 0.86 23.49
N SER A 48 -7.40 1.40 23.49
CA SER A 48 -8.22 1.52 22.29
C SER A 48 -7.74 2.71 21.46
N VAL A 49 -7.45 2.44 20.18
CA VAL A 49 -7.23 3.47 19.16
C VAL A 49 -8.36 3.35 18.15
N ASP A 50 -8.97 4.46 17.77
CA ASP A 50 -9.97 4.47 16.71
C ASP A 50 -9.31 4.19 15.36
N ILE A 51 -9.70 3.09 14.73
CA ILE A 51 -9.20 2.63 13.43
C ILE A 51 -10.17 2.95 12.29
N GLN A 52 -11.37 3.47 12.57
CA GLN A 52 -12.35 3.79 11.53
C GLN A 52 -11.79 4.71 10.44
N PRO A 53 -11.05 5.79 10.75
CA PRO A 53 -10.51 6.67 9.72
C PRO A 53 -9.56 5.96 8.75
N LEU A 54 -8.80 4.96 9.22
CA LEU A 54 -7.89 4.19 8.37
C LEU A 54 -8.65 3.27 7.42
N LEU A 55 -9.74 2.66 7.89
CA LEU A 55 -10.58 1.78 7.06
C LEU A 55 -11.32 2.59 5.98
N GLU A 56 -11.80 3.78 6.31
CA GLU A 56 -12.41 4.69 5.35
C GLU A 56 -11.41 5.14 4.27
N GLN A 57 -10.19 5.50 4.68
CA GLN A 57 -9.10 5.83 3.75
C GLN A 57 -8.71 4.66 2.85
N GLU A 58 -8.71 3.43 3.39
CA GLU A 58 -8.42 2.24 2.60
C GLU A 58 -9.45 2.06 1.47
N GLU A 59 -10.73 2.23 1.78
CA GLU A 59 -11.79 2.16 0.77
C GLU A 59 -11.68 3.29 -0.26
N GLU A 60 -11.37 4.51 0.18
CA GLU A 60 -11.16 5.64 -0.72
C GLU A 60 -10.02 5.37 -1.72
N ILE A 61 -8.87 4.89 -1.23
CA ILE A 61 -7.73 4.53 -2.07
C ILE A 61 -8.11 3.42 -3.06
N ARG A 62 -8.84 2.41 -2.60
CA ARG A 62 -9.32 1.29 -3.43
C ARG A 62 -10.23 1.78 -4.57
N LEU A 63 -11.15 2.70 -4.29
CA LEU A 63 -12.03 3.30 -5.30
C LEU A 63 -11.24 4.14 -6.31
N ARG A 64 -10.31 4.97 -5.83
CA ARG A 64 -9.42 5.78 -6.70
C ARG A 64 -8.56 4.90 -7.61
N LEU A 65 -8.03 3.80 -7.10
CA LEU A 65 -7.23 2.84 -7.88
C LEU A 65 -8.07 2.18 -8.98
N ARG A 66 -9.30 1.77 -8.68
CA ARG A 66 -10.22 1.20 -9.67
C ARG A 66 -10.54 2.19 -10.79
N GLU A 67 -10.81 3.44 -10.44
CA GLU A 67 -11.08 4.51 -11.41
C GLU A 67 -9.86 4.80 -12.30
N MET A 68 -8.67 4.88 -11.69
CA MET A 68 -7.42 5.05 -12.43
C MET A 68 -7.21 3.92 -13.44
N MET A 69 -7.40 2.66 -13.03
CA MET A 69 -7.27 1.51 -13.94
C MET A 69 -8.26 1.53 -15.10
N LYS A 70 -9.51 1.96 -14.86
CA LYS A 70 -10.51 2.12 -15.94
C LYS A 70 -10.03 3.10 -16.99
N ARG A 71 -9.57 4.28 -16.57
CA ARG A 71 -9.04 5.32 -17.48
C ARG A 71 -7.80 4.86 -18.24
N THR A 72 -6.89 4.15 -17.56
CA THR A 72 -5.70 3.56 -18.20
C THR A 72 -6.10 2.55 -19.27
N MET A 73 -7.08 1.67 -18.99
CA MET A 73 -7.59 0.71 -19.98
C MET A 73 -8.28 1.39 -21.17
N GLU A 74 -9.06 2.45 -20.94
CA GLU A 74 -9.68 3.23 -22.01
C GLU A 74 -8.65 3.93 -22.90
N THR A 75 -7.63 4.54 -22.29
CA THR A 75 -6.52 5.18 -23.01
C THR A 75 -5.75 4.15 -23.85
N MET A 76 -5.45 2.98 -23.27
CA MET A 76 -4.75 1.91 -23.97
C MET A 76 -5.55 1.33 -25.16
N ARG A 77 -6.88 1.26 -25.04
CA ARG A 77 -7.77 0.91 -26.17
C ARG A 77 -7.75 1.96 -27.29
N GLY A 78 -7.58 3.24 -26.95
CA GLY A 78 -7.39 4.31 -27.93
C GLY A 78 -6.07 4.18 -28.70
N VAL A 79 -4.97 3.92 -27.98
CA VAL A 79 -3.63 3.74 -28.57
C VAL A 79 -3.55 2.50 -29.47
N GLY A 80 -4.24 1.41 -29.12
CA GLY A 80 -4.29 0.20 -29.96
C GLY A 80 -4.90 0.44 -31.36
N LYS A 81 -5.85 1.37 -31.49
CA LYS A 81 -6.45 1.74 -32.78
C LYS A 81 -5.54 2.63 -33.64
N GLU A 82 -4.68 3.45 -33.04
CA GLU A 82 -3.67 4.21 -33.79
C GLU A 82 -2.61 3.30 -34.42
N TYR A 83 -2.20 2.23 -33.72
CA TYR A 83 -1.26 1.24 -34.26
C TYR A 83 -1.85 0.40 -35.40
N GLU A 84 -3.15 0.07 -35.36
CA GLU A 84 -3.83 -0.60 -36.47
C GLU A 84 -3.95 0.29 -37.73
N TYR A 85 -3.88 1.62 -37.57
CA TYR A 85 -3.94 2.59 -38.68
C TYR A 85 -2.56 2.92 -39.29
N THR A 86 -1.46 2.59 -38.61
CA THR A 86 -0.12 2.57 -39.22
C THR A 86 0.06 1.30 -40.03
N ILE A 87 -0.48 1.31 -41.24
CA ILE A 87 -0.15 0.35 -42.30
C ILE A 87 1.38 0.29 -42.39
N PRO A 88 2.03 -0.89 -42.35
CA PRO A 88 3.46 -0.98 -42.61
C PRO A 88 3.73 -0.39 -43.99
N ALA A 89 4.59 0.61 -44.08
CA ALA A 89 5.16 1.03 -45.36
C ALA A 89 6.03 -0.12 -45.89
N LEU A 90 5.40 -1.12 -46.50
CA LEU A 90 6.08 -2.13 -47.29
C LEU A 90 5.96 -1.70 -48.75
N TYR A 91 7.01 -1.07 -49.27
CA TYR A 91 7.52 -1.16 -50.65
C TYR A 91 8.63 -0.11 -50.81
N VAL A 92 9.90 -0.53 -50.64
CA VAL A 92 11.00 -0.48 -51.64
C VAL A 92 12.04 -1.52 -51.21
#